data_AF-A0A9X4MJC1-F1
#
_entry.id   AF-A0A9X4MJC1-F1
#
_cell.length_a   1.000
_cell.length_b   1.000
_cell.length_c   1.000
_cell.angle_alpha   90.00
_cell.angle_beta   90.00
_cell.angle_gamma   90.00
#
_symmetry.space_group_name_H-M   'P 1'
#
loop_
_entity.id
_entity.type
_entity.pdbx_description
1 polymer ?
#
loop_
_entity_poly.entity_id
_entity_poly.type
_entity_poly.pdbx_seq_one_letter_code
_entity_poly.pdbx_strand_id
1 'polypeptide(L)'
;MGRPLAKGLAVVAVGIGALGICYIGYRADKTHQYEQRVQYANSTIAKSQEQLVTLTKTIDSFYQEGQSIFLRENLTESELAAVRGKLVSVKVDAEEYHIQAEDLTDDAGGIQETKDALVKKVNLVNDKLTIQEKTNNLFENPVSSWQKPVNDVVIKTDISDESIGEIRETLKLSTLADQWQKNITEYLDFANAQLTRIKNIEATIDSLLKNGQITDKANYESYIALAENIGQVRNLTYKESYTASLNTISEQLGYGTLSPGDSGESGNESSDEGNSHEEAFTEEYAEPDDEQ
;
A
#
# COMPACT_ATOMS: atom_id res chain seq x y z
N MET A 1 -49.91 -22.45 -94.02
CA MET A 1 -48.45 -22.49 -93.78
C MET A 1 -47.95 -21.05 -93.89
N GLY A 2 -47.27 -20.37 -92.98
CA GLY A 2 -46.80 -20.58 -91.60
C GLY A 2 -46.27 -19.20 -91.12
N ARG A 3 -46.36 -18.90 -89.83
CA ARG A 3 -45.68 -17.73 -89.21
C ARG A 3 -44.16 -17.97 -89.21
N PRO A 4 -43.27 -16.94 -89.17
CA PRO A 4 -42.89 -16.34 -87.87
C PRO A 4 -42.41 -14.86 -87.86
N LEU A 5 -42.47 -14.25 -86.65
CA LEU A 5 -41.49 -13.32 -86.01
C LEU A 5 -41.11 -12.00 -86.73
N ALA A 6 -40.78 -10.87 -86.10
CA ALA A 6 -40.80 -10.36 -84.74
C ALA A 6 -40.21 -8.92 -84.81
N LYS A 7 -40.70 -8.04 -83.93
CA LYS A 7 -39.92 -7.02 -83.18
C LYS A 7 -39.18 -5.90 -83.95
N GLY A 8 -39.59 -4.67 -83.65
CA GLY A 8 -38.80 -3.44 -83.79
C GLY A 8 -39.36 -2.37 -82.84
N LEU A 9 -39.44 -2.72 -81.56
CA LEU A 9 -40.03 -1.95 -80.47
C LEU A 9 -39.02 -0.92 -79.94
N ALA A 10 -39.54 0.26 -79.64
CA ALA A 10 -38.92 1.37 -78.92
C ALA A 10 -37.88 0.97 -77.87
N VAL A 11 -36.64 1.42 -78.04
CA VAL A 11 -35.68 1.59 -76.94
C VAL A 11 -34.83 2.83 -77.22
N VAL A 12 -35.39 4.02 -76.96
CA VAL A 12 -34.61 5.23 -76.73
C VAL A 12 -35.24 6.00 -75.56
N ALA A 13 -35.25 5.38 -74.37
CA ALA A 13 -35.63 6.07 -73.12
C ALA A 13 -35.22 5.35 -71.81
N VAL A 14 -34.25 4.42 -71.81
CA VAL A 14 -33.81 3.75 -70.55
C VAL A 14 -32.29 3.82 -70.35
N GLY A 15 -31.61 4.79 -70.99
CA GLY A 15 -30.15 4.94 -70.91
C GLY A 15 -29.61 5.83 -69.80
N ILE A 16 -30.46 6.65 -69.15
CA ILE A 16 -30.02 7.64 -68.14
C ILE A 16 -30.55 7.32 -66.73
N GLY A 17 -31.57 6.46 -66.61
CA GLY A 17 -32.14 6.07 -65.31
C GLY A 17 -31.24 5.17 -64.44
N ALA A 18 -30.42 4.30 -65.04
CA ALA A 18 -29.66 3.31 -64.27
C ALA A 18 -28.43 3.89 -63.53
N LEU A 19 -27.73 4.86 -64.11
CA LEU A 19 -26.58 5.50 -63.44
C LEU A 19 -27.01 6.49 -62.35
N GLY A 20 -28.17 7.13 -62.51
CA GLY A 20 -28.78 7.97 -61.48
C GLY A 20 -29.27 7.15 -60.27
N ILE A 21 -29.90 5.99 -60.50
CA ILE A 21 -30.38 5.10 -59.43
C ILE A 21 -29.20 4.42 -58.70
N CYS A 22 -28.09 4.10 -59.36
CA CYS A 22 -26.90 3.59 -58.67
C CYS A 22 -26.15 4.68 -57.89
N TYR A 23 -26.07 5.93 -58.37
CA TYR A 23 -25.44 7.03 -57.62
C TYR A 23 -26.30 7.51 -56.45
N ILE A 24 -27.61 7.67 -56.66
CA ILE A 24 -28.57 8.00 -55.59
C ILE A 24 -28.70 6.81 -54.63
N GLY A 25 -28.68 5.57 -55.11
CA GLY A 25 -28.67 4.37 -54.27
C GLY A 25 -27.37 4.25 -53.45
N TYR A 26 -26.21 4.55 -54.02
CA TYR A 26 -24.93 4.57 -53.29
C TYR A 26 -24.84 5.75 -52.31
N ARG A 27 -25.42 6.91 -52.63
CA ARG A 27 -25.54 8.03 -51.68
C ARG A 27 -26.55 7.70 -50.57
N ALA A 28 -27.72 7.17 -50.90
CA ALA A 28 -28.76 6.79 -49.95
C ALA A 28 -28.32 5.63 -49.05
N ASP A 29 -27.56 4.66 -49.57
CA ASP A 29 -26.96 3.58 -48.79
C ASP A 29 -25.88 4.10 -47.84
N LYS A 30 -25.02 5.04 -48.30
CA LYS A 30 -24.07 5.73 -47.43
C LYS A 30 -24.74 6.60 -46.37
N THR A 31 -25.82 7.29 -46.71
CA THR A 31 -26.61 8.09 -45.76
C THR A 31 -27.30 7.19 -44.74
N HIS A 32 -27.88 6.05 -45.15
CA HIS A 32 -28.47 5.09 -44.21
C HIS A 32 -27.43 4.41 -43.31
N GLN A 33 -26.27 4.03 -43.85
CA GLN A 33 -25.18 3.48 -43.02
C GLN A 33 -24.66 4.52 -42.03
N TYR A 34 -24.60 5.79 -42.41
CA TYR A 34 -24.23 6.88 -41.51
C TYR A 34 -25.29 7.10 -40.42
N GLU A 35 -26.57 7.21 -40.79
CA GLU A 35 -27.68 7.34 -39.85
C GLU A 35 -27.73 6.16 -38.85
N GLN A 36 -27.48 4.94 -39.31
CA GLN A 36 -27.37 3.77 -38.43
C GLN A 36 -26.20 3.87 -37.46
N ARG A 37 -25.04 4.38 -37.89
CA ARG A 37 -23.89 4.63 -36.99
C ARG A 37 -24.20 5.71 -35.98
N VAL A 38 -24.87 6.79 -36.38
CA VAL A 38 -25.31 7.86 -35.47
C VAL A 38 -26.30 7.32 -34.43
N GLN A 39 -27.31 6.55 -34.84
CA GLN A 39 -28.26 5.92 -33.91
C GLN A 39 -27.56 4.94 -32.96
N TYR A 40 -26.66 4.10 -33.49
CA TYR A 40 -25.89 3.15 -32.69
C TYR A 40 -24.99 3.87 -31.67
N ALA A 41 -24.26 4.91 -32.10
CA ALA A 41 -23.38 5.71 -31.25
C ALA A 41 -24.19 6.37 -30.12
N ASN A 42 -25.28 7.07 -30.44
CA ASN A 42 -26.12 7.73 -29.43
C ASN A 42 -26.72 6.72 -28.43
N SER A 43 -27.19 5.55 -28.89
CA SER A 43 -27.68 4.50 -27.98
C SER A 43 -26.58 3.89 -27.10
N THR A 44 -25.34 3.84 -27.59
CA THR A 44 -24.19 3.31 -26.87
C THR A 44 -23.63 4.34 -25.89
N ILE A 45 -23.67 5.62 -26.23
CA ILE A 45 -23.27 6.73 -25.36
C ILE A 45 -24.22 6.85 -24.16
N ALA A 46 -25.53 6.72 -24.37
CA ALA A 46 -26.49 6.67 -23.26
C ALA A 46 -26.17 5.52 -22.27
N LYS A 47 -25.90 4.31 -22.78
CA LYS A 47 -25.45 3.18 -21.96
C LYS A 47 -24.11 3.43 -21.29
N SER A 48 -23.17 4.07 -22.00
CA SER A 48 -21.86 4.43 -21.47
C SER A 48 -21.98 5.39 -20.30
N GLN A 49 -22.93 6.33 -20.35
CA GLN A 49 -23.19 7.26 -19.26
C GLN A 49 -23.69 6.54 -18.00
N GLU A 50 -24.63 5.60 -18.14
CA GLU A 50 -25.08 4.74 -17.03
C GLU A 50 -23.92 3.90 -16.46
N GLN A 51 -23.05 3.38 -17.32
CA GLN A 51 -21.84 2.66 -16.92
C GLN A 51 -20.87 3.55 -16.16
N LEU A 52 -20.60 4.78 -16.61
CA LEU A 52 -19.74 5.73 -15.91
C LEU A 52 -20.32 6.15 -14.55
N VAL A 53 -21.65 6.30 -14.43
CA VAL A 53 -22.31 6.53 -13.12
C VAL A 53 -22.07 5.35 -12.17
N THR A 54 -22.18 4.11 -12.69
CA THR A 54 -21.91 2.89 -11.90
C THR A 54 -20.44 2.78 -11.50
N LEU A 55 -19.52 3.11 -12.43
CA LEU A 55 -18.08 3.14 -12.16
C LEU A 55 -17.72 4.21 -11.14
N THR A 56 -18.37 5.39 -11.20
CA THR A 56 -18.20 6.46 -10.21
C THR A 56 -18.50 5.95 -8.80
N LYS A 57 -19.67 5.32 -8.60
CA LYS A 57 -20.04 4.73 -7.30
C LYS A 57 -19.05 3.66 -6.85
N THR A 58 -18.56 2.85 -7.79
CA THR A 58 -17.58 1.79 -7.50
C THR A 58 -16.25 2.40 -7.06
N ILE A 59 -15.75 3.42 -7.76
CA ILE A 59 -14.50 4.11 -7.45
C ILE A 59 -14.61 4.85 -6.12
N ASP A 60 -15.73 5.51 -5.87
CA ASP A 60 -15.97 6.19 -4.59
C ASP A 60 -16.00 5.18 -3.42
N SER A 61 -16.45 3.93 -3.66
CA SER A 61 -16.40 2.84 -2.66
C SER A 61 -15.00 2.27 -2.39
N PHE A 62 -13.97 2.67 -3.15
CA PHE A 62 -12.58 2.32 -2.84
C PHE A 62 -12.03 3.14 -1.67
N TYR A 63 -12.67 4.26 -1.37
CA TYR A 63 -12.39 5.04 -0.18
C TYR A 63 -13.21 4.52 0.99
N GLN A 64 -12.76 4.84 2.20
CA GLN A 64 -13.58 4.62 3.38
C GLN A 64 -14.87 5.47 3.32
N GLU A 65 -15.92 5.02 3.99
CA GLU A 65 -17.24 5.63 3.91
C GLU A 65 -17.24 7.09 4.36
N GLY A 66 -17.86 7.98 3.56
CA GLY A 66 -17.99 9.40 3.87
C GLY A 66 -16.72 10.24 3.68
N GLN A 67 -15.66 9.69 3.09
CA GLN A 67 -14.38 10.38 2.91
C GLN A 67 -13.72 10.05 1.56
N SER A 68 -12.75 10.86 1.14
CA SER A 68 -12.01 10.68 -0.13
C SER A 68 -10.50 10.73 0.05
N ILE A 69 -10.02 10.56 1.30
CA ILE A 69 -8.60 10.67 1.65
C ILE A 69 -7.98 9.29 1.81
N PHE A 70 -8.63 8.41 2.57
CA PHE A 70 -8.12 7.09 2.90
C PHE A 70 -8.84 5.98 2.12
N LEU A 71 -8.06 5.04 1.61
CA LEU A 71 -8.58 3.82 0.98
C LEU A 71 -9.17 2.89 2.05
N ARG A 72 -10.16 2.09 1.67
CA ARG A 72 -10.68 1.03 2.55
C ARG A 72 -9.63 -0.07 2.74
N GLU A 73 -9.63 -0.72 3.90
CA GLU A 73 -8.57 -1.64 4.34
C GLU A 73 -8.37 -2.86 3.44
N ASN A 74 -9.43 -3.34 2.79
CA ASN A 74 -9.42 -4.56 1.98
C ASN A 74 -9.51 -4.28 0.47
N LEU A 75 -9.08 -3.11 0.02
CA LEU A 75 -9.01 -2.84 -1.42
C LEU A 75 -7.90 -3.69 -2.04
N THR A 76 -8.23 -4.39 -3.12
CA THR A 76 -7.27 -5.25 -3.83
C THR A 76 -6.92 -4.71 -5.21
N GLU A 77 -5.73 -5.03 -5.71
CA GLU A 77 -5.34 -4.68 -7.09
C GLU A 77 -6.27 -5.34 -8.13
N SER A 78 -6.84 -6.52 -7.83
CA SER A 78 -7.80 -7.17 -8.72
C SER A 78 -9.09 -6.35 -8.90
N GLU A 79 -9.60 -5.74 -7.84
CA GLU A 79 -10.79 -4.88 -7.91
C GLU A 79 -10.49 -3.60 -8.70
N LEU A 80 -9.31 -3.03 -8.51
CA LEU A 80 -8.86 -1.84 -9.21
C LEU A 80 -8.62 -2.12 -10.71
N ALA A 81 -7.99 -3.25 -11.05
CA ALA A 81 -7.80 -3.71 -12.42
C ALA A 81 -9.13 -3.96 -13.15
N ALA A 82 -10.13 -4.51 -12.46
CA ALA A 82 -11.46 -4.71 -13.01
C ALA A 82 -12.14 -3.38 -13.38
N VAL A 83 -12.00 -2.35 -12.53
CA VAL A 83 -12.51 -1.00 -12.83
C VAL A 83 -11.76 -0.35 -13.99
N ARG A 84 -10.42 -0.44 -14.04
CA ARG A 84 -9.63 0.05 -15.18
C ARG A 84 -10.06 -0.59 -16.49
N GLY A 85 -10.21 -1.92 -16.52
CA GLY A 85 -10.63 -2.64 -17.71
C GLY A 85 -12.00 -2.18 -18.22
N LYS A 86 -12.96 -1.99 -17.31
CA LYS A 86 -14.29 -1.43 -17.66
C LYS A 86 -14.19 0.01 -18.17
N LEU A 87 -13.36 0.84 -17.55
CA LEU A 87 -13.22 2.25 -17.92
C LEU A 87 -12.58 2.40 -19.32
N VAL A 88 -11.62 1.54 -19.66
CA VAL A 88 -11.02 1.47 -21.00
C VAL A 88 -12.05 1.02 -22.05
N SER A 89 -12.96 0.09 -21.72
CA SER A 89 -13.93 -0.42 -22.68
C SER A 89 -15.12 0.53 -22.95
N VAL A 90 -15.30 1.57 -22.14
CA VAL A 90 -16.36 2.57 -22.31
C VAL A 90 -15.99 3.52 -23.46
N LYS A 91 -16.70 3.42 -24.57
CA LYS A 91 -16.49 4.23 -25.78
C LYS A 91 -17.39 5.46 -25.80
N VAL A 92 -16.81 6.63 -25.88
CA VAL A 92 -17.52 7.89 -25.64
C VAL A 92 -17.20 9.00 -26.65
N ASP A 93 -16.28 8.74 -27.58
CA ASP A 93 -15.91 9.70 -28.62
C ASP A 93 -16.61 9.36 -29.95
N ALA A 94 -17.08 10.38 -30.68
CA ALA A 94 -17.69 10.26 -32.01
C ALA A 94 -16.76 9.58 -33.03
N GLU A 95 -15.45 9.81 -32.93
CA GLU A 95 -14.44 9.23 -33.80
C GLU A 95 -14.39 7.71 -33.67
N GLU A 96 -14.62 7.16 -32.47
CA GLU A 96 -14.68 5.71 -32.21
C GLU A 96 -15.83 5.01 -32.93
N TYR A 97 -16.83 5.77 -33.38
CA TYR A 97 -17.98 5.31 -34.16
C TYR A 97 -17.93 5.78 -35.62
N HIS A 98 -16.89 6.50 -36.03
CA HIS A 98 -16.74 7.09 -37.36
C HIS A 98 -17.92 8.00 -37.75
N ILE A 99 -18.36 8.85 -36.82
CA ILE A 99 -19.38 9.90 -37.03
C ILE A 99 -18.83 11.27 -36.67
N GLN A 100 -19.51 12.34 -37.08
CA GLN A 100 -19.16 13.70 -36.67
C GLN A 100 -19.68 14.01 -35.27
N ALA A 101 -18.92 14.77 -34.49
CA ALA A 101 -19.26 15.14 -33.12
C ALA A 101 -20.59 15.92 -33.03
N GLU A 102 -20.92 16.71 -34.05
CA GLU A 102 -22.18 17.47 -34.16
C GLU A 102 -23.42 16.58 -34.33
N ASP A 103 -23.25 15.31 -34.70
CA ASP A 103 -24.35 14.34 -34.82
C ASP A 103 -24.59 13.54 -33.52
N LEU A 104 -23.79 13.79 -32.48
CA LEU A 104 -24.07 13.30 -31.14
C LEU A 104 -25.21 14.09 -30.50
N THR A 105 -26.03 13.40 -29.71
CA THR A 105 -27.05 14.06 -28.88
C THR A 105 -26.40 15.03 -27.89
N ASP A 106 -27.08 16.11 -27.52
CA ASP A 106 -26.62 17.08 -26.51
C ASP A 106 -26.25 16.40 -25.17
N ASP A 107 -26.92 15.29 -24.82
CA ASP A 107 -26.63 14.46 -23.64
C ASP A 107 -25.23 13.80 -23.67
N ALA A 108 -24.58 13.76 -24.84
CA ALA A 108 -23.19 13.31 -25.00
C ALA A 108 -22.18 14.39 -24.59
N GLY A 109 -22.61 15.64 -24.35
CA GLY A 109 -21.72 16.69 -23.85
C GLY A 109 -21.15 16.33 -22.46
N GLY A 110 -19.83 16.32 -22.32
CA GLY A 110 -19.14 16.12 -21.04
C GLY A 110 -18.95 14.66 -20.60
N ILE A 111 -19.39 13.67 -21.38
CA ILE A 111 -19.15 12.25 -21.05
C ILE A 111 -17.65 11.88 -21.10
N GLN A 112 -16.90 12.46 -22.05
CA GLN A 112 -15.45 12.29 -22.17
C GLN A 112 -14.73 12.90 -20.95
N GLU A 113 -15.15 14.10 -20.53
CA GLU A 113 -14.61 14.76 -19.33
C GLU A 113 -14.87 13.92 -18.07
N THR A 114 -16.06 13.30 -17.97
CA THR A 114 -16.41 12.38 -16.89
C THR A 114 -15.51 11.14 -16.91
N LYS A 115 -15.30 10.53 -18.08
CA LYS A 115 -14.39 9.39 -18.25
C LYS A 115 -12.96 9.76 -17.84
N ASP A 116 -12.44 10.89 -18.29
CA ASP A 116 -11.09 11.37 -17.97
C ASP A 116 -10.93 11.67 -16.47
N ALA A 117 -11.95 12.24 -15.83
CA ALA A 117 -11.96 12.45 -14.39
C ALA A 117 -11.92 11.13 -13.61
N LEU A 118 -12.66 10.10 -14.07
CA LEU A 118 -12.62 8.77 -13.47
C LEU A 118 -11.27 8.09 -13.70
N VAL A 119 -10.63 8.26 -14.86
CA VAL A 119 -9.28 7.73 -15.12
C VAL A 119 -8.30 8.33 -14.11
N LYS A 120 -8.35 9.66 -13.91
CA LYS A 120 -7.53 10.35 -12.91
C LYS A 120 -7.79 9.84 -11.50
N LYS A 121 -9.06 9.67 -11.09
CA LYS A 121 -9.41 9.10 -9.78
C LYS A 121 -8.88 7.68 -9.59
N VAL A 122 -9.00 6.81 -10.60
CA VAL A 122 -8.52 5.42 -10.55
C VAL A 122 -7.00 5.35 -10.47
N ASN A 123 -6.30 6.22 -11.19
CA ASN A 123 -4.84 6.35 -11.07
C ASN A 123 -4.44 6.85 -9.69
N LEU A 124 -5.18 7.79 -9.10
CA LEU A 124 -4.92 8.22 -7.72
C LEU A 124 -5.07 7.08 -6.71
N VAL A 125 -6.12 6.26 -6.86
CA VAL A 125 -6.32 5.06 -6.04
C VAL A 125 -5.17 4.08 -6.24
N ASN A 126 -4.68 3.90 -7.47
CA ASN A 126 -3.51 3.07 -7.77
C ASN A 126 -2.28 3.51 -6.99
N ASP A 127 -1.98 4.80 -7.06
CA ASP A 127 -0.76 5.34 -6.50
C ASP A 127 -0.80 5.20 -4.98
N LYS A 128 -1.96 5.48 -4.37
CA LYS A 128 -2.20 5.25 -2.94
C LYS A 128 -2.02 3.77 -2.57
N LEU A 129 -2.65 2.85 -3.30
CA LEU A 129 -2.55 1.41 -3.02
C LEU A 129 -1.12 0.91 -3.15
N THR A 130 -0.43 1.28 -4.23
CA THR A 130 0.97 0.90 -4.49
C THR A 130 1.90 1.39 -3.38
N ILE A 131 1.75 2.64 -2.95
CA ILE A 131 2.56 3.22 -1.87
C ILE A 131 2.25 2.53 -0.53
N GLN A 132 0.98 2.22 -0.25
CA GLN A 132 0.58 1.48 0.95
C GLN A 132 1.20 0.08 0.99
N GLU A 133 1.16 -0.64 -0.14
CA GLU A 133 1.78 -1.97 -0.26
C GLU A 133 3.30 -1.91 -0.06
N LYS A 134 3.99 -0.97 -0.74
CA LYS A 134 5.43 -0.76 -0.56
C LYS A 134 5.78 -0.41 0.89
N THR A 135 4.98 0.44 1.53
CA THR A 135 5.18 0.83 2.94
C THR A 135 4.95 -0.35 3.88
N ASN A 136 3.89 -1.14 3.68
CA ASN A 136 3.66 -2.38 4.43
C ASN A 136 4.82 -3.37 4.27
N ASN A 137 5.43 -3.44 3.09
CA ASN A 137 6.54 -4.35 2.84
C ASN A 137 7.81 -4.01 3.63
N LEU A 138 7.92 -2.81 4.21
CA LEU A 138 9.01 -2.46 5.14
C LEU A 138 8.89 -3.19 6.48
N PHE A 139 7.70 -3.66 6.85
CA PHE A 139 7.39 -4.12 8.19
C PHE A 139 7.05 -5.61 8.23
N GLU A 140 7.33 -6.28 9.36
CA GLU A 140 7.00 -7.71 9.55
C GLU A 140 5.49 -7.97 9.48
N ASN A 141 4.70 -7.02 9.96
CA ASN A 141 3.24 -7.01 9.87
C ASN A 141 2.76 -5.74 9.15
N PRO A 142 1.63 -5.80 8.42
CA PRO A 142 1.00 -4.61 7.86
C PRO A 142 0.70 -3.57 8.93
N VAL A 143 0.70 -2.28 8.55
CA VAL A 143 0.35 -1.20 9.48
C VAL A 143 -1.08 -1.38 10.00
N SER A 144 -1.29 -1.05 11.27
CA SER A 144 -2.59 -1.24 11.93
C SER A 144 -3.66 -0.24 11.49
N SER A 145 -3.27 0.95 11.02
CA SER A 145 -4.20 1.94 10.48
C SER A 145 -3.53 2.94 9.55
N TRP A 146 -4.12 3.21 8.38
CA TRP A 146 -3.68 4.29 7.51
C TRP A 146 -4.20 5.67 7.93
N GLN A 147 -5.22 5.74 8.79
CA GLN A 147 -5.85 7.01 9.21
C GLN A 147 -5.14 7.65 10.40
N LYS A 148 -4.58 6.82 11.29
CA LYS A 148 -3.89 7.26 12.48
C LYS A 148 -2.61 6.45 12.63
N PRO A 149 -1.44 7.04 12.33
CA PRO A 149 -0.17 6.36 12.53
C PRO A 149 -0.02 5.90 13.97
N VAL A 150 0.35 4.63 14.14
CA VAL A 150 0.70 4.06 15.43
C VAL A 150 2.11 3.52 15.30
N ASN A 151 2.95 3.80 16.29
CA ASN A 151 4.33 3.34 16.29
C ASN A 151 4.45 1.92 16.88
N ASP A 152 3.64 0.99 16.38
CA ASP A 152 3.61 -0.44 16.71
C ASP A 152 4.34 -1.31 15.66
N VAL A 153 4.71 -0.71 14.54
CA VAL A 153 5.39 -1.37 13.42
C VAL A 153 6.83 -1.79 13.75
N VAL A 154 7.25 -2.90 13.16
CA VAL A 154 8.60 -3.49 13.30
C VAL A 154 9.18 -3.71 11.92
N ILE A 155 10.36 -3.17 11.63
CA ILE A 155 10.99 -3.33 10.30
C ILE A 155 11.48 -4.77 10.09
N LYS A 156 11.49 -5.23 8.83
CA LYS A 156 12.12 -6.51 8.44
C LYS A 156 13.65 -6.43 8.49
N THR A 157 14.30 -7.58 8.41
CA THR A 157 15.77 -7.71 8.49
C THR A 157 16.52 -7.29 7.22
N ASP A 158 15.84 -7.11 6.09
CA ASP A 158 16.44 -6.81 4.79
C ASP A 158 16.18 -5.37 4.30
N ILE A 159 15.70 -4.49 5.17
CA ILE A 159 15.36 -3.12 4.82
C ILE A 159 16.60 -2.23 4.72
N SER A 160 16.67 -1.42 3.67
CA SER A 160 17.76 -0.49 3.39
C SER A 160 17.29 0.98 3.36
N ASP A 161 18.23 1.93 3.37
CA ASP A 161 17.90 3.35 3.16
C ASP A 161 17.27 3.58 1.77
N GLU A 162 17.72 2.81 0.78
CA GLU A 162 17.23 2.87 -0.60
C GLU A 162 15.75 2.46 -0.64
N SER A 163 15.38 1.36 0.02
CA SER A 163 13.98 0.91 0.08
C SER A 163 13.03 1.96 0.68
N ILE A 164 13.47 2.66 1.73
CA ILE A 164 12.69 3.76 2.35
C ILE A 164 12.71 5.00 1.43
N GLY A 165 13.87 5.31 0.85
CA GLY A 165 14.10 6.43 -0.05
C GLY A 165 13.21 6.38 -1.29
N GLU A 166 13.13 5.24 -1.96
CA GLU A 166 12.29 5.01 -3.14
C GLU A 166 10.81 5.30 -2.86
N ILE A 167 10.30 4.92 -1.69
CA ILE A 167 8.91 5.19 -1.30
C ILE A 167 8.73 6.69 -1.08
N ARG A 168 9.67 7.36 -0.41
CA ARG A 168 9.64 8.82 -0.22
C ARG A 168 9.67 9.56 -1.55
N GLU A 169 10.47 9.10 -2.52
CA GLU A 169 10.51 9.70 -3.86
C GLU A 169 9.19 9.51 -4.60
N THR A 170 8.65 8.29 -4.60
CA THR A 170 7.33 8.00 -5.19
C THR A 170 6.25 8.89 -4.55
N LEU A 171 6.29 9.05 -3.23
CA LEU A 171 5.35 9.90 -2.50
C LEU A 171 5.46 11.39 -2.88
N LYS A 172 6.68 11.90 -3.07
CA LYS A 172 6.93 13.28 -3.52
C LYS A 172 6.39 13.53 -4.93
N LEU A 173 6.48 12.53 -5.82
CA LEU A 173 5.99 12.62 -7.19
C LEU A 173 4.45 12.59 -7.28
N SER A 174 3.76 12.05 -6.27
CA SER A 174 2.29 11.85 -6.30
C SER A 174 1.46 13.14 -6.30
N THR A 175 2.06 14.33 -6.11
CA THR A 175 1.40 15.65 -5.97
C THR A 175 0.34 15.76 -4.87
N LEU A 176 0.07 14.67 -4.16
CA LEU A 176 -0.80 14.62 -2.99
C LEU A 176 -0.16 15.43 -1.86
N ALA A 177 -0.95 16.29 -1.23
CA ALA A 177 -0.54 17.06 -0.05
C ALA A 177 -1.62 16.95 1.06
N ASP A 178 -2.17 15.75 1.21
CA ASP A 178 -3.30 15.44 2.10
C ASP A 178 -2.84 14.73 3.39
N GLN A 179 -3.80 14.42 4.28
CA GLN A 179 -3.50 13.69 5.52
C GLN A 179 -2.97 12.28 5.27
N TRP A 180 -3.37 11.63 4.17
CA TRP A 180 -2.84 10.32 3.80
C TRP A 180 -1.33 10.39 3.54
N GLN A 181 -0.86 11.40 2.80
CA GLN A 181 0.57 11.59 2.55
C GLN A 181 1.36 11.80 3.85
N LYS A 182 0.81 12.60 4.78
CA LYS A 182 1.43 12.83 6.10
C LYS A 182 1.54 11.52 6.89
N ASN A 183 0.49 10.71 6.88
CA ASN A 183 0.47 9.45 7.61
C ASN A 183 1.47 8.43 7.02
N ILE A 184 1.59 8.35 5.68
CA ILE A 184 2.65 7.56 5.05
C ILE A 184 4.03 8.05 5.51
N THR A 185 4.26 9.37 5.48
CA THR A 185 5.55 9.96 5.88
C THR A 185 5.90 9.58 7.32
N GLU A 186 4.95 9.63 8.23
CA GLU A 186 5.15 9.26 9.64
C GLU A 186 5.53 7.77 9.80
N TYR A 187 4.91 6.86 9.05
CA TYR A 187 5.34 5.44 9.01
C TYR A 187 6.76 5.28 8.46
N LEU A 188 7.12 6.01 7.41
CA LEU A 188 8.48 5.98 6.86
C LEU A 188 9.49 6.54 7.86
N ASP A 189 9.11 7.52 8.68
CA ASP A 189 9.96 8.05 9.75
C ASP A 189 10.15 7.02 10.89
N PHE A 190 9.11 6.25 11.24
CA PHE A 190 9.25 5.12 12.17
C PHE A 190 10.20 4.06 11.63
N ALA A 191 10.10 3.70 10.35
CA ALA A 191 11.01 2.75 9.71
C ALA A 191 12.45 3.29 9.72
N ASN A 192 12.64 4.55 9.33
CA ASN A 192 13.95 5.19 9.27
C ASN A 192 14.61 5.29 10.65
N ALA A 193 13.85 5.60 11.70
CA ALA A 193 14.36 5.64 13.07
C ALA A 193 14.83 4.26 13.55
N GLN A 194 14.07 3.20 13.25
CA GLN A 194 14.46 1.82 13.56
C GLN A 194 15.74 1.41 12.79
N LEU A 195 15.80 1.68 11.50
CA LEU A 195 16.97 1.36 10.67
C LEU A 195 18.23 2.12 11.11
N THR A 196 18.09 3.40 11.47
CA THR A 196 19.19 4.21 12.01
C THR A 196 19.73 3.61 13.29
N ARG A 197 18.85 3.16 14.19
CA ARG A 197 19.25 2.50 15.44
C ARG A 197 20.03 1.21 15.18
N ILE A 198 19.53 0.36 14.28
CA ILE A 198 20.18 -0.89 13.85
C ILE A 198 21.61 -0.60 13.36
N LYS A 199 21.77 0.35 12.44
CA LYS A 199 23.10 0.74 11.92
C LYS A 199 24.04 1.28 13.00
N ASN A 200 23.51 2.08 13.92
CA ASN A 200 24.31 2.61 15.03
C ASN A 200 24.76 1.50 16.00
N ILE A 201 23.91 0.51 16.26
CA ILE A 201 24.25 -0.65 17.08
C ILE A 201 25.33 -1.48 16.38
N GLU A 202 25.17 -1.78 15.10
CA GLU A 202 26.16 -2.52 14.30
C GLU A 202 27.51 -1.82 14.30
N ALA A 203 27.53 -0.50 14.01
CA ALA A 203 28.76 0.28 14.04
C ALA A 203 29.40 0.31 15.45
N THR A 204 28.58 0.31 16.51
CA THR A 204 29.08 0.22 17.88
C THR A 204 29.69 -1.14 18.15
N ILE A 205 29.00 -2.23 17.82
CA ILE A 205 29.51 -3.61 17.94
C ILE A 205 30.83 -3.76 17.19
N ASP A 206 30.91 -3.32 15.93
CA ASP A 206 32.15 -3.38 15.12
C ASP A 206 33.31 -2.56 15.71
N SER A 207 32.99 -1.54 16.50
CA SER A 207 33.98 -0.72 17.19
C SER A 207 34.49 -1.37 18.47
N LEU A 208 33.65 -2.13 19.17
CA LEU A 208 33.95 -2.76 20.46
C LEU A 208 34.47 -4.20 20.31
N LEU A 209 34.07 -4.90 19.25
CA LEU A 209 34.37 -6.31 19.00
C LEU A 209 34.86 -6.48 17.56
N LYS A 210 36.11 -6.92 17.39
CA LYS A 210 36.70 -7.20 16.07
C LYS A 210 37.25 -8.61 16.03
N ASN A 211 36.88 -9.38 15.00
CA ASN A 211 37.30 -10.77 14.84
C ASN A 211 37.03 -11.62 16.09
N GLY A 212 35.92 -11.35 16.79
CA GLY A 212 35.55 -12.04 18.02
C GLY A 212 36.37 -11.65 19.26
N GLN A 213 37.21 -10.61 19.20
CA GLN A 213 37.97 -10.10 20.35
C GLN A 213 37.60 -8.65 20.65
N ILE A 214 37.53 -8.31 21.94
CA ILE A 214 37.29 -6.94 22.37
C ILE A 214 38.42 -6.01 21.90
N THR A 215 38.08 -4.78 21.59
CA THR A 215 39.04 -3.72 21.25
C THR A 215 39.34 -2.85 22.48
N ASP A 216 40.34 -1.97 22.38
CA ASP A 216 40.65 -0.99 23.43
C ASP A 216 39.51 0.00 23.71
N LYS A 217 38.47 0.04 22.86
CA LYS A 217 37.27 0.85 23.06
C LYS A 217 36.23 0.16 23.95
N ALA A 218 36.33 -1.16 24.13
CA ALA A 218 35.44 -1.92 24.98
C ALA A 218 35.74 -1.65 26.46
N ASN A 219 34.76 -1.07 27.14
CA ASN A 219 34.79 -0.80 28.57
C ASN A 219 33.35 -0.83 29.13
N TYR A 220 33.23 -0.73 30.45
CA TYR A 220 31.94 -0.77 31.15
C TYR A 220 30.91 0.25 30.62
N GLU A 221 31.31 1.50 30.39
CA GLU A 221 30.39 2.54 29.90
C GLU A 221 29.87 2.24 28.50
N SER A 222 30.76 1.82 27.58
CA SER A 222 30.39 1.44 26.22
C SER A 222 29.48 0.19 26.19
N TYR A 223 29.67 -0.72 27.13
CA TYR A 223 28.86 -1.92 27.30
C TYR A 223 27.43 -1.57 27.75
N ILE A 224 27.28 -0.75 28.79
CA ILE A 224 25.96 -0.32 29.29
C ILE A 224 25.21 0.45 28.21
N ALA A 225 25.88 1.39 27.53
CA ALA A 225 25.28 2.15 26.45
C ALA A 225 24.83 1.24 25.29
N LEU A 226 25.60 0.22 24.94
CA LEU A 226 25.21 -0.77 23.92
C LEU A 226 24.00 -1.60 24.37
N ALA A 227 23.99 -2.08 25.62
CA ALA A 227 22.89 -2.84 26.19
C ALA A 227 21.56 -2.07 26.17
N GLU A 228 21.58 -0.80 26.57
CA GLU A 228 20.41 0.09 26.52
C GLU A 228 19.89 0.27 25.08
N ASN A 229 20.78 0.44 24.12
CA ASN A 229 20.40 0.59 22.71
C ASN A 229 19.78 -0.70 22.14
N ILE A 230 20.36 -1.87 22.46
CA ILE A 230 19.83 -3.19 22.09
C ILE A 230 18.45 -3.41 22.71
N GLY A 231 18.24 -2.97 23.96
CA GLY A 231 16.95 -3.08 24.65
C GLY A 231 15.80 -2.39 23.90
N GLN A 232 16.10 -1.35 23.10
CA GLN A 232 15.14 -0.59 22.29
C GLN A 232 14.93 -1.17 20.87
N VAL A 233 15.63 -2.24 20.50
CA VAL A 233 15.42 -2.93 19.21
C VAL A 233 14.13 -3.75 19.28
N ARG A 234 13.24 -3.50 18.33
CA ARG A 234 11.93 -4.18 18.25
C ARG A 234 11.98 -5.50 17.49
N ASN A 235 12.79 -5.56 16.44
CA ASN A 235 12.94 -6.78 15.64
C ASN A 235 13.70 -7.82 16.47
N LEU A 236 13.06 -8.96 16.75
CA LEU A 236 13.62 -9.97 17.64
C LEU A 236 14.87 -10.63 17.06
N THR A 237 14.94 -10.84 15.74
CA THR A 237 16.10 -11.42 15.07
C THR A 237 17.35 -10.55 15.27
N TYR A 238 17.21 -9.24 15.05
CA TYR A 238 18.29 -8.29 15.32
C TYR A 238 18.66 -8.26 16.81
N LYS A 239 17.65 -8.21 17.69
CA LYS A 239 17.86 -8.15 19.14
C LYS A 239 18.63 -9.35 19.66
N GLU A 240 18.29 -10.55 19.22
CA GLU A 240 18.99 -11.79 19.57
C GLU A 240 20.45 -11.77 19.10
N SER A 241 20.69 -11.41 17.83
CA SER A 241 22.04 -11.32 17.26
C SER A 241 22.93 -10.31 18.01
N TYR A 242 22.39 -9.13 18.33
CA TYR A 242 23.14 -8.11 19.05
C TYR A 242 23.36 -8.49 20.52
N THR A 243 22.39 -9.16 21.16
CA THR A 243 22.56 -9.67 22.53
C THR A 243 23.67 -10.72 22.60
N ALA A 244 23.78 -11.60 21.59
CA ALA A 244 24.89 -12.55 21.51
C ALA A 244 26.27 -11.84 21.40
N SER A 245 26.32 -10.76 20.62
CA SER A 245 27.53 -9.92 20.50
C SER A 245 27.87 -9.22 21.83
N LEU A 246 26.86 -8.68 22.51
CA LEU A 246 26.98 -8.05 23.83
C LEU A 246 27.50 -9.04 24.87
N ASN A 247 26.99 -10.28 24.89
CA ASN A 247 27.46 -11.33 25.79
C ASN A 247 28.93 -11.69 25.56
N THR A 248 29.35 -11.76 24.29
CA THR A 248 30.76 -12.00 23.95
C THR A 248 31.66 -10.89 24.50
N ILE A 249 31.23 -9.63 24.39
CA ILE A 249 31.96 -8.48 24.96
C ILE A 249 32.01 -8.60 26.49
N SER A 250 30.88 -8.92 27.13
CA SER A 250 30.74 -9.05 28.57
C SER A 250 31.65 -10.13 29.17
N GLU A 251 31.69 -11.31 28.53
CA GLU A 251 32.56 -12.42 28.94
C GLU A 251 34.05 -12.02 28.90
N GLN A 252 34.47 -11.31 27.86
CA GLN A 252 35.87 -10.88 27.71
C GLN A 252 36.26 -9.72 28.62
N LEU A 253 35.30 -8.88 29.02
CA LEU A 253 35.50 -7.85 30.04
C LEU A 253 35.40 -8.39 31.48
N GLY A 254 34.90 -9.62 31.66
CA GLY A 254 34.75 -10.26 32.96
C GLY A 254 33.47 -9.90 33.72
N TYR A 255 32.40 -9.49 33.02
CA TYR A 255 31.14 -9.04 33.63
C TYR A 255 30.02 -10.12 33.68
N GLY A 256 30.22 -11.31 33.09
CA GLY A 256 29.22 -12.39 33.04
C GLY A 256 28.30 -12.33 31.80
N THR A 257 27.31 -13.22 31.65
CA THR A 257 26.40 -13.26 30.46
C THR A 257 25.02 -12.70 30.77
N LEU A 258 24.39 -11.99 29.83
CA LEU A 258 23.00 -11.55 29.90
C LEU A 258 22.08 -12.49 29.12
N SER A 259 20.92 -12.81 29.71
CA SER A 259 19.88 -13.60 29.02
C SER A 259 18.90 -12.67 28.29
N PRO A 260 18.37 -13.03 27.10
CA PRO A 260 17.51 -12.15 26.28
C PRO A 260 16.20 -11.66 26.93
N GLY A 261 15.87 -12.12 28.14
CA GLY A 261 14.63 -11.81 28.86
C GLY A 261 14.79 -10.96 30.13
N ASP A 262 16.01 -10.60 30.54
CA ASP A 262 16.20 -9.89 31.80
C ASP A 262 16.13 -8.37 31.61
N SER A 263 14.91 -7.87 31.46
CA SER A 263 14.62 -6.45 31.61
C SER A 263 14.09 -6.19 33.02
N GLY A 264 15.02 -5.93 33.94
CA GLY A 264 14.82 -5.02 35.06
C GLY A 264 14.33 -5.64 36.36
N GLU A 265 15.27 -6.14 37.17
CA GLU A 265 15.15 -6.01 38.63
C GLU A 265 16.51 -5.71 39.24
N SER A 266 16.66 -4.50 39.79
CA SER A 266 17.83 -4.06 40.54
C SER A 266 17.95 -4.88 41.83
N GLY A 267 18.71 -5.98 41.77
CA GLY A 267 19.10 -6.77 42.93
C GLY A 267 20.06 -5.98 43.83
N ASN A 268 19.56 -5.53 44.97
CA ASN A 268 20.36 -4.97 46.05
C ASN A 268 20.96 -6.14 46.87
N GLU A 269 22.15 -6.61 46.50
CA GLU A 269 22.94 -7.51 47.36
C GLU A 269 23.68 -6.68 48.41
N SER A 270 23.26 -6.81 49.67
CA SER A 270 24.12 -6.52 50.82
C SER A 270 24.39 -7.84 51.53
N SER A 271 25.59 -8.37 51.31
CA SER A 271 26.20 -9.44 52.09
C SER A 271 26.54 -8.95 53.50
N ASP A 272 26.18 -9.71 54.53
CA ASP A 272 26.99 -9.78 55.74
C ASP A 272 26.91 -11.19 56.35
N GLU A 273 28.06 -11.86 56.39
CA GLU A 273 28.29 -13.14 57.03
C GLU A 273 28.68 -12.90 58.50
N GLY A 274 28.06 -13.62 59.44
CA GLY A 274 28.43 -13.55 60.85
C GLY A 274 28.01 -14.81 61.62
N ASN A 275 28.84 -15.84 61.56
CA ASN A 275 28.75 -17.08 62.33
C ASN A 275 29.27 -16.90 63.77
N SER A 276 28.50 -17.29 64.80
CA SER A 276 29.02 -17.91 66.04
C SER A 276 27.92 -18.41 67.01
N HIS A 277 27.90 -19.73 67.20
CA HIS A 277 27.86 -20.53 68.46
C HIS A 277 26.98 -20.17 69.69
N GLU A 278 26.28 -21.23 70.14
CA GLU A 278 25.98 -21.71 71.52
C GLU A 278 25.47 -20.76 72.61
N GLU A 279 24.32 -21.11 73.20
CA GLU A 279 24.21 -21.68 74.56
C GLU A 279 22.73 -21.81 74.96
N ALA A 280 22.42 -22.92 75.63
CA ALA A 280 21.11 -23.20 76.19
C ALA A 280 20.94 -22.44 77.52
N PHE A 281 19.75 -21.90 77.79
CA PHE A 281 19.37 -21.59 79.16
C PHE A 281 17.87 -21.83 79.40
N THR A 282 17.63 -22.71 80.36
CA THR A 282 16.35 -23.08 80.98
C THR A 282 16.20 -22.31 82.29
N GLU A 283 15.06 -21.66 82.50
CA GLU A 283 14.49 -21.28 83.81
C GLU A 283 12.96 -21.44 83.65
N GLU A 284 12.28 -22.43 84.22
CA GLU A 284 11.94 -22.67 85.65
C GLU A 284 10.90 -21.65 86.20
N TYR A 285 9.65 -22.14 86.22
CA TYR A 285 8.49 -21.87 87.12
C TYR A 285 8.01 -20.45 87.45
N ALA A 286 6.72 -20.21 87.19
CA ALA A 286 5.71 -20.04 88.25
C ALA A 286 4.27 -20.00 87.66
N GLU A 287 3.42 -20.95 88.08
CA GLU A 287 1.96 -20.82 88.07
C GLU A 287 1.53 -19.72 89.07
N PRO A 288 0.32 -19.15 88.89
CA PRO A 288 -0.69 -19.51 89.89
C PRO A 288 -2.13 -19.68 89.35
N ASP A 289 -2.78 -20.67 89.95
CA ASP A 289 -4.16 -20.72 90.48
C ASP A 289 -5.36 -20.39 89.58
N ASP A 290 -6.07 -21.47 89.25
CA ASP A 290 -7.48 -21.74 89.59
C ASP A 290 -8.40 -20.55 89.94
N GLU A 291 -9.52 -20.42 89.23
CA GLU A 291 -10.85 -20.78 89.78
C GLU A 291 -11.97 -20.51 88.74
N GLN A 292 -12.70 -21.59 88.42
CA GLN A 292 -14.12 -21.72 88.03
C GLN A 292 -14.70 -20.89 86.86
#